data_AF-X0UFA9-F1
#
_entry.id   AF-X0UFA9-F1
#
_cell.length_a   1.000
_cell.length_b   1.000
_cell.length_c   1.000
_cell.angle_alpha   90.00
_cell.angle_beta   90.00
_cell.angle_gamma   90.00
#
_symmetry.space_group_name_H-M   'P 1'
#
loop_
_entity.id
_entity.type
_entity.pdbx_description
1 polymer ?
#
loop_
_entity_poly.entity_id
_entity_poly.type
_entity_poly.pdbx_seq_one_letter_code
_entity_poly.pdbx_strand_id
1 'polypeptide(L)'
;DAFPQIRGRLDLIGTVIIEAEDLDMSQQQKLARIIESLEMENIGVILLTSRVALPVKSFSLVPSGSSFSMASTMESVSIDELWVRISVNLAYRKKSVGMAVKPAVPPKQVQTISKNKLAEQLTMTGALVDNLAEQLRLAGLVQQDFLPTQLPNTNEVRWATVFLPAEWVSGDIYNVVRIDEQHIGFYVADVVGHGTPAALLTIFVKQALVMRETINNNYHIYSPAEVMKNLNVRMAAQKLSGYQFATCCYCLLDIKTLQLTFARA
;
A
#
# COMPACT_ATOMS: atom_id res chain seq x y z
N ASP A 1 -32.22 23.73 11.62
CA ASP A 1 -33.54 24.02 11.00
C ASP A 1 -33.59 24.03 9.47
N ALA A 2 -32.48 24.10 8.75
CA ALA A 2 -32.47 24.13 7.28
C ALA A 2 -32.59 22.75 6.58
N PHE A 3 -32.51 21.64 7.31
CA PHE A 3 -32.56 20.28 6.74
C PHE A 3 -33.79 20.00 5.83
N PRO A 4 -35.02 20.45 6.17
CA PRO A 4 -36.18 20.25 5.30
C PRO A 4 -36.04 20.91 3.92
N GLN A 5 -35.27 22.00 3.81
CA GLN A 5 -35.04 22.71 2.54
C GLN A 5 -34.00 21.99 1.66
N ILE A 6 -33.10 21.23 2.28
CA ILE A 6 -32.00 20.50 1.61
C ILE A 6 -32.43 19.06 1.26
N ARG A 7 -33.46 18.54 1.92
CA ARG A 7 -34.00 17.18 1.73
C ARG A 7 -34.33 16.82 0.27
N GLY A 8 -34.72 17.80 -0.54
CA GLY A 8 -35.02 17.59 -1.97
C GLY A 8 -33.81 17.55 -2.90
N ARG A 9 -32.59 17.79 -2.39
CA ARG A 9 -31.34 17.85 -3.17
C ARG A 9 -30.24 16.95 -2.58
N LEU A 10 -30.64 15.91 -1.85
CA LEU A 10 -29.74 14.98 -1.16
C LEU A 10 -28.87 14.17 -2.14
N ASP A 11 -29.30 14.04 -3.40
CA ASP A 11 -28.55 13.45 -4.51
C ASP A 11 -27.21 14.14 -4.76
N LEU A 12 -27.13 15.46 -4.54
CA LEU A 12 -25.93 16.27 -4.73
C LEU A 12 -24.96 16.24 -3.54
N ILE A 13 -25.31 15.57 -2.46
CA ILE A 13 -24.55 15.61 -1.20
C ILE A 13 -23.75 14.32 -1.02
N GLY A 14 -22.44 14.45 -0.80
CA GLY A 14 -21.54 13.31 -0.59
C GLY A 14 -21.40 12.91 0.88
N THR A 15 -21.11 13.88 1.75
CA THR A 15 -20.93 13.66 3.19
C THR A 15 -21.48 14.87 3.94
N VAL A 16 -22.24 14.62 5.00
CA VAL A 16 -22.81 15.67 5.86
C VAL A 16 -21.98 15.72 7.14
N ILE A 17 -21.45 16.90 7.46
CA ILE A 17 -20.75 17.15 8.71
C ILE A 17 -21.71 17.88 9.64
N ILE A 18 -21.91 17.36 10.85
CA ILE A 18 -22.82 17.91 11.84
C ILE A 18 -22.04 18.22 13.11
N GLU A 19 -22.03 19.49 13.49
CA GLU A 19 -21.58 19.94 14.80
C GLU A 19 -22.67 19.59 15.82
N ALA A 20 -22.30 18.80 16.82
CA ALA A 20 -23.18 18.25 17.85
C ALA A 20 -22.77 18.66 19.27
N GLU A 21 -21.97 19.72 19.39
CA GLU A 21 -21.59 20.33 20.67
C GLU A 21 -22.81 21.00 21.32
N ASP A 22 -22.98 20.82 22.64
CA ASP A 22 -24.03 21.43 23.48
C ASP A 22 -25.49 21.26 22.99
N LEU A 23 -25.85 20.07 22.50
CA LEU A 23 -27.23 19.78 22.07
C LEU A 23 -28.15 19.40 23.25
N ASP A 24 -29.26 20.12 23.39
CA ASP A 24 -30.35 19.77 24.31
C ASP A 24 -31.05 18.46 23.92
N MET A 25 -31.70 17.78 24.88
CA MET A 25 -32.42 16.51 24.65
C MET A 25 -33.44 16.57 23.49
N SER A 26 -34.11 17.71 23.28
CA SER A 26 -35.03 17.91 22.15
C SER A 26 -34.29 18.00 20.81
N GLN A 27 -33.12 18.63 20.80
CA GLN A 27 -32.29 18.77 19.60
C GLN A 27 -31.61 17.45 19.24
N GLN A 28 -31.22 16.63 20.22
CA GLN A 28 -30.71 15.28 20.00
C GLN A 28 -31.74 14.36 19.33
N GLN A 29 -33.01 14.42 19.74
CA GLN A 29 -34.08 13.66 19.08
C GLN A 29 -34.31 14.11 17.63
N LYS A 30 -34.20 15.42 17.38
CA LYS A 30 -34.31 15.97 16.02
C LYS A 30 -33.12 15.55 15.15
N LEU A 31 -31.92 15.56 15.71
CA LEU A 31 -30.70 15.12 15.06
C LEU A 31 -30.76 13.62 14.71
N ALA A 32 -31.24 12.78 15.62
CA ALA A 32 -31.42 11.34 15.37
C ALA A 32 -32.31 11.09 14.14
N ARG A 33 -33.43 11.82 14.02
CA ARG A 33 -34.31 11.73 12.83
C ARG A 33 -33.65 12.20 11.54
N ILE A 34 -32.75 13.19 11.62
CA ILE A 34 -31.98 13.69 10.48
C ILE A 34 -30.97 12.64 10.03
N ILE A 35 -30.24 12.05 10.97
CA ILE A 35 -29.26 10.98 10.70
C ILE A 35 -29.96 9.78 10.07
N GLU A 36 -31.09 9.33 10.64
CA GLU A 36 -31.88 8.23 10.10
C GLU A 36 -32.32 8.52 8.66
N SER A 37 -32.77 9.74 8.36
CA SER A 37 -33.13 10.14 7.00
C SER A 37 -31.94 10.21 6.03
N LEU A 38 -30.73 10.49 6.50
CA LEU A 38 -29.51 10.51 5.69
C LEU A 38 -28.97 9.10 5.43
N GLU A 39 -29.06 8.22 6.43
CA GLU A 39 -28.71 6.80 6.32
C GLU A 39 -29.61 6.06 5.33
N MET A 40 -30.93 6.34 5.34
CA MET A 40 -31.86 5.78 4.35
C MET A 40 -31.50 6.12 2.90
N GLU A 41 -30.83 7.25 2.68
CA GLU A 41 -30.37 7.72 1.38
C GLU A 41 -28.88 7.37 1.11
N ASN A 42 -28.27 6.52 1.94
CA ASN A 42 -26.84 6.14 1.89
C ASN A 42 -25.87 7.34 1.91
N ILE A 43 -26.20 8.38 2.68
CA ILE A 43 -25.34 9.57 2.84
C ILE A 43 -24.53 9.43 4.11
N GLY A 44 -23.20 9.49 3.97
CA GLY A 44 -22.29 9.44 5.11
C GLY A 44 -22.43 10.67 6.02
N VAL A 45 -22.46 10.46 7.32
CA VAL A 45 -22.56 11.53 8.33
C VAL A 45 -21.33 11.52 9.23
N ILE A 46 -20.75 12.69 9.48
CA ILE A 46 -19.65 12.89 10.44
C ILE A 46 -20.15 13.83 11.54
N LEU A 47 -20.14 13.35 12.79
CA LEU A 47 -20.49 14.15 13.97
C LEU A 47 -19.23 14.75 14.58
N LEU A 48 -19.22 16.06 14.80
CA LEU A 48 -18.19 16.80 15.51
C LEU A 48 -18.72 17.14 16.90
N THR A 49 -18.13 16.54 17.94
CA THR A 49 -18.60 16.69 19.33
C THR A 49 -17.78 17.70 20.14
N SER A 50 -16.77 18.34 19.55
CA SER A 50 -15.95 19.37 20.18
C SER A 50 -15.27 20.26 19.13
N ARG A 51 -15.08 21.55 19.43
CA ARG A 51 -14.33 22.50 18.57
C ARG A 51 -12.82 22.36 18.72
N VAL A 52 -12.12 22.35 17.59
CA VAL A 52 -10.66 22.41 17.53
C VAL A 52 -10.22 23.72 16.85
N ALA A 53 -9.54 24.59 17.60
CA ALA A 53 -8.92 25.80 17.07
C ALA A 53 -7.47 25.53 16.66
N LEU A 54 -7.26 24.93 15.48
CA LEU A 54 -5.93 24.78 14.89
C LEU A 54 -5.78 25.72 13.69
N PRO A 55 -4.68 26.51 13.59
CA PRO A 55 -4.43 27.34 12.43
C PRO A 55 -4.16 26.45 11.21
N VAL A 56 -4.99 26.57 10.18
CA VAL A 56 -4.88 25.81 8.93
C VAL A 56 -3.63 26.27 8.17
N LYS A 57 -2.52 25.55 8.34
CA LYS A 57 -1.33 25.73 7.49
C LYS A 57 -1.49 24.85 6.25
N SER A 58 -1.76 25.50 5.12
CA SER A 58 -1.63 25.02 3.74
C SER A 58 -2.01 23.57 3.43
N PHE A 59 -3.07 23.41 2.64
CA PHE A 59 -3.53 22.16 2.05
C PHE A 59 -2.43 21.49 1.21
N SER A 60 -2.07 20.25 1.54
CA SER A 60 -1.24 19.40 0.69
C SER A 60 -2.04 18.13 0.36
N LEU A 61 -2.22 17.85 -0.93
CA LEU A 61 -2.93 16.67 -1.46
C LEU A 61 -2.10 15.37 -1.42
N VAL A 62 -1.11 15.31 -0.52
CA VAL A 62 -0.23 14.14 -0.38
C VAL A 62 -0.50 13.49 0.96
N PRO A 63 -0.88 12.19 1.02
CA PRO A 63 -1.04 11.50 2.29
C PRO A 63 0.34 11.37 2.94
N SER A 64 0.59 12.11 4.03
CA SER A 64 1.77 11.90 4.87
C SER A 64 1.58 10.61 5.67
N GLY A 65 2.53 9.67 5.51
CA GLY A 65 2.48 8.30 5.99
C GLY A 65 2.64 8.09 7.50
N SER A 66 1.79 8.70 8.31
CA SER A 66 1.71 8.35 9.73
C SER A 66 0.29 8.48 10.29
N SER A 67 -0.15 7.38 10.90
CA SER A 67 -1.23 7.28 11.89
C SER A 67 -2.65 7.09 11.36
N PHE A 68 -3.08 5.83 11.31
CA PHE A 68 -4.50 5.44 11.27
C PHE A 68 -4.85 4.80 12.62
N SER A 69 -5.80 5.38 13.34
CA SER A 69 -6.43 4.76 14.52
C SER A 69 -7.90 5.13 14.48
N MET A 70 -8.80 4.16 14.71
CA MET A 70 -10.21 4.44 14.94
C MET A 70 -10.86 3.35 15.81
N ALA A 71 -11.00 3.65 17.11
CA ALA A 71 -12.31 3.79 17.77
C ALA A 71 -12.10 4.36 19.18
N SER A 72 -12.42 5.63 19.36
CA SER A 72 -12.98 6.12 20.62
C SER A 72 -13.80 7.36 20.33
N THR A 73 -14.81 7.60 21.16
CA THR A 73 -15.37 8.94 21.35
C THR A 73 -14.18 9.81 21.78
N MET A 74 -13.60 10.57 20.85
CA MET A 74 -12.40 11.37 21.11
C MET A 74 -12.76 12.84 21.17
N GLU A 75 -12.13 13.52 22.14
CA GLU A 75 -12.35 14.92 22.47
C GLU A 75 -11.76 15.91 21.45
N SER A 76 -11.13 15.46 20.34
CA SER A 76 -10.64 16.35 19.28
C SER A 76 -10.46 15.64 17.93
N VAL A 77 -10.68 16.36 16.82
CA VAL A 77 -10.58 15.87 15.43
C VAL A 77 -9.48 16.61 14.68
N SER A 78 -8.57 15.88 14.02
CA SER A 78 -7.59 16.46 13.07
C SER A 78 -8.19 16.59 11.66
N ILE A 79 -7.71 17.57 10.87
CA ILE A 79 -8.24 17.83 9.52
C ILE A 79 -7.99 16.65 8.56
N ASP A 80 -6.86 15.95 8.73
CA ASP A 80 -6.47 14.81 7.90
C ASP A 80 -7.38 13.60 8.14
N GLU A 81 -7.76 13.36 9.40
CA GLU A 81 -8.70 12.31 9.77
C GLU A 81 -10.10 12.58 9.21
N LEU A 82 -10.52 13.85 9.18
CA LEU A 82 -11.78 14.27 8.59
C LEU A 82 -11.79 14.02 7.06
N TRP A 83 -10.69 14.30 6.38
CA TRP A 83 -10.52 14.03 4.95
C TRP A 83 -10.56 12.54 4.60
N VAL A 84 -9.91 11.71 5.41
CA VAL A 84 -9.96 10.26 5.26
C VAL A 84 -11.40 9.76 5.34
N ARG A 85 -12.18 10.21 6.32
CA ARG A 85 -13.58 9.79 6.50
C ARG A 85 -14.47 10.23 5.34
N ILE A 86 -14.31 11.45 4.84
CA ILE A 86 -15.02 11.93 3.63
C ILE A 86 -14.69 11.02 2.44
N SER A 87 -13.42 10.67 2.26
CA SER A 87 -12.95 9.84 1.15
C SER A 87 -13.54 8.42 1.20
N VAL A 88 -13.61 7.83 2.40
CA VAL A 88 -14.23 6.52 2.62
C VAL A 88 -15.73 6.54 2.32
N ASN A 89 -16.46 7.56 2.81
CA ASN A 89 -17.89 7.70 2.56
C ASN A 89 -18.21 7.84 1.06
N LEU A 90 -17.40 8.62 0.33
CA LEU A 90 -17.52 8.76 -1.12
C LEU A 90 -17.24 7.45 -1.86
N ALA A 91 -16.26 6.66 -1.39
CA ALA A 91 -15.94 5.35 -1.97
C ALA A 91 -17.06 4.32 -1.75
N TYR A 92 -17.68 4.30 -0.58
CA TYR A 92 -18.85 3.46 -0.30
C TYR A 92 -20.04 3.82 -1.21
N ARG A 93 -20.33 5.11 -1.38
CA ARG A 93 -21.41 5.58 -2.27
C ARG A 93 -21.21 5.13 -3.72
N LYS A 94 -19.97 5.17 -4.22
CA LYS A 94 -19.63 4.69 -5.58
C LYS A 94 -19.83 3.18 -5.76
N LYS A 95 -19.70 2.37 -4.70
CA LYS A 95 -19.87 0.90 -4.76
C LYS A 95 -21.33 0.44 -4.66
N SER A 96 -22.25 1.28 -4.19
CA SER A 96 -23.67 0.91 -3.94
C SER A 96 -24.58 0.85 -5.17
N VAL A 97 -24.08 0.98 -6.40
CA VAL A 97 -24.91 0.92 -7.63
C VAL A 97 -25.31 -0.52 -8.03
N GLY A 98 -24.96 -1.56 -7.26
CA GLY A 98 -25.40 -2.92 -7.59
C GLY A 98 -25.22 -3.96 -6.49
N MET A 99 -26.06 -3.95 -5.45
CA MET A 99 -26.39 -5.15 -4.68
C MET A 99 -27.62 -4.93 -3.79
N ALA A 100 -28.60 -5.84 -3.88
CA ALA A 100 -29.90 -5.77 -3.22
C ALA A 100 -29.82 -6.00 -1.69
N VAL A 101 -30.55 -5.18 -0.91
CA VAL A 101 -30.68 -5.31 0.55
C VAL A 101 -32.11 -5.77 0.90
N LYS A 102 -32.22 -6.82 1.73
CA LYS A 102 -33.49 -7.36 2.28
C LYS A 102 -34.07 -6.45 3.38
N PRO A 103 -35.41 -6.43 3.60
CA PRO A 103 -36.09 -5.41 4.40
C PRO A 103 -36.05 -5.65 5.92
N ALA A 104 -36.29 -4.55 6.64
CA ALA A 104 -36.20 -4.32 8.08
C ALA A 104 -37.24 -5.05 8.95
N VAL A 105 -36.87 -5.32 10.21
CA VAL A 105 -37.76 -5.74 11.31
C VAL A 105 -37.99 -4.52 12.24
N PRO A 106 -39.20 -4.29 12.80
CA PRO A 106 -39.51 -3.08 13.57
C PRO A 106 -39.02 -3.15 15.04
N PRO A 107 -38.99 -1.99 15.74
CA PRO A 107 -38.18 -1.80 16.94
C PRO A 107 -38.89 -2.27 18.21
N LYS A 108 -38.17 -3.01 19.07
CA LYS A 108 -38.54 -3.17 20.48
C LYS A 108 -37.37 -2.74 21.36
N GLN A 109 -37.63 -1.66 22.10
CA GLN A 109 -37.01 -1.22 23.36
C GLN A 109 -35.48 -1.23 23.42
N VAL A 110 -34.93 -0.04 23.20
CA VAL A 110 -33.52 0.33 23.42
C VAL A 110 -33.23 0.27 24.93
N GLN A 111 -32.81 -0.90 25.41
CA GLN A 111 -31.94 -1.01 26.58
C GLN A 111 -30.49 -1.01 26.09
N THR A 112 -29.73 -0.11 26.70
CA THR A 112 -28.28 0.09 26.62
C THR A 112 -27.50 -1.23 26.52
N ILE A 113 -26.36 -1.18 25.81
CA ILE A 113 -25.50 -2.30 25.40
C ILE A 113 -25.94 -2.97 24.09
N SER A 114 -26.15 -2.17 23.04
CA SER A 114 -25.65 -2.61 21.74
C SER A 114 -24.15 -2.32 21.74
N LYS A 115 -23.32 -3.31 22.08
CA LYS A 115 -21.95 -3.32 21.57
C LYS A 115 -22.10 -3.15 20.07
N ASN A 116 -21.76 -1.96 19.57
CA ASN A 116 -21.92 -1.61 18.17
C ASN A 116 -21.17 -2.67 17.36
N LYS A 117 -21.88 -3.65 16.82
CA LYS A 117 -21.29 -4.76 16.07
C LYS A 117 -20.48 -4.23 14.89
N LEU A 118 -20.90 -3.08 14.36
CA LEU A 118 -20.16 -2.26 13.40
C LEU A 118 -18.88 -1.63 13.97
N ALA A 119 -18.90 -1.08 15.19
CA ALA A 119 -17.68 -0.55 15.81
C ALA A 119 -16.69 -1.66 16.15
N GLU A 120 -17.18 -2.81 16.64
CA GLU A 120 -16.36 -4.02 16.84
C GLU A 120 -15.82 -4.56 15.50
N GLN A 121 -16.63 -4.57 14.44
CA GLN A 121 -16.16 -4.93 13.10
C GLN A 121 -15.12 -3.93 12.59
N LEU A 122 -15.31 -2.63 12.75
CA LEU A 122 -14.37 -1.60 12.32
C LEU A 122 -13.06 -1.65 13.11
N THR A 123 -13.09 -1.87 14.43
CA THR A 123 -11.87 -2.04 15.23
C THR A 123 -11.14 -3.32 14.86
N MET A 124 -11.85 -4.43 14.65
CA MET A 124 -11.25 -5.67 14.17
C MET A 124 -10.66 -5.51 12.77
N THR A 125 -11.33 -4.79 11.87
CA THR A 125 -10.83 -4.54 10.51
C THR A 125 -9.61 -3.61 10.55
N GLY A 126 -9.62 -2.59 11.41
CA GLY A 126 -8.48 -1.71 11.65
C GLY A 126 -7.27 -2.49 12.17
N ALA A 127 -7.46 -3.31 13.20
CA ALA A 127 -6.40 -4.16 13.73
C ALA A 127 -5.83 -5.14 12.68
N LEU A 128 -6.68 -5.66 11.79
CA LEU A 128 -6.24 -6.51 10.67
C LEU A 128 -5.42 -5.73 9.63
N VAL A 129 -5.82 -4.50 9.29
CA VAL A 129 -5.09 -3.63 8.38
C VAL A 129 -3.74 -3.23 8.98
N ASP A 130 -3.70 -2.90 10.27
CA ASP A 130 -2.46 -2.56 10.98
C ASP A 130 -1.51 -3.76 11.01
N ASN A 131 -2.03 -4.95 11.30
CA ASN A 131 -1.24 -6.17 11.27
C ASN A 131 -0.69 -6.46 9.87
N LEU A 132 -1.51 -6.29 8.83
CA LEU A 132 -1.08 -6.46 7.45
C LEU A 132 0.00 -5.43 7.07
N ALA A 133 -0.17 -4.16 7.46
CA ALA A 133 0.84 -3.13 7.22
C ALA A 133 2.16 -3.46 7.92
N GLU A 134 2.11 -3.97 9.15
CA GLU A 134 3.30 -4.43 9.86
C GLU A 134 3.97 -5.62 9.15
N GLN A 135 3.20 -6.61 8.69
CA GLN A 135 3.74 -7.75 7.93
C GLN A 135 4.38 -7.29 6.61
N LEU A 136 3.76 -6.35 5.90
CA LEU A 136 4.33 -5.77 4.68
C LEU A 136 5.60 -4.98 4.95
N ARG A 137 5.64 -4.21 6.04
CA ARG A 137 6.84 -3.49 6.49
C ARG A 137 7.98 -4.45 6.79
N LEU A 138 7.71 -5.55 7.51
CA LEU A 138 8.71 -6.57 7.80
C LEU A 138 9.20 -7.25 6.52
N ALA A 139 8.31 -7.56 5.57
CA ALA A 139 8.68 -8.08 4.27
C ALA A 139 9.56 -7.11 3.47
N GLY A 140 9.27 -5.81 3.55
CA GLY A 140 10.08 -4.74 2.95
C GLY A 140 11.50 -4.69 3.51
N LEU A 141 11.64 -4.81 4.83
CA LEU A 141 12.95 -4.89 5.48
C LEU A 141 13.74 -6.12 5.01
N VAL A 142 13.10 -7.29 4.96
CA VAL A 142 13.74 -8.50 4.43
C VAL A 142 14.16 -8.31 2.98
N GLN A 143 13.32 -7.71 2.13
CA GLN A 143 13.68 -7.42 0.73
C GLN A 143 14.90 -6.47 0.66
N GLN A 144 14.96 -5.47 1.53
CA GLN A 144 16.08 -4.54 1.61
C GLN A 144 17.38 -5.25 2.05
N ASP A 145 17.30 -6.22 2.95
CA ASP A 145 18.45 -7.03 3.38
C ASP A 145 19.02 -7.89 2.24
N PHE A 146 18.22 -8.20 1.21
CA PHE A 146 18.71 -8.84 -0.01
C PHE A 146 19.46 -7.89 -0.94
N LEU A 147 19.42 -6.56 -0.74
CA LEU A 147 20.18 -5.62 -1.56
C LEU A 147 21.65 -5.59 -1.14
N PRO A 148 22.59 -5.28 -2.05
CA PRO A 148 24.00 -5.23 -1.70
C PRO A 148 24.29 -4.14 -0.66
N THR A 149 24.70 -4.55 0.55
CA THR A 149 25.09 -3.63 1.64
C THR A 149 26.39 -2.88 1.33
N GLN A 150 27.28 -3.52 0.56
CA GLN A 150 28.54 -2.93 0.10
C GLN A 150 28.62 -3.05 -1.42
N LEU A 151 28.90 -1.92 -2.07
CA LEU A 151 29.10 -1.88 -3.51
C LEU A 151 30.58 -2.14 -3.84
N PRO A 152 30.88 -2.91 -4.90
CA PRO A 152 32.24 -3.28 -5.28
C PRO A 152 32.98 -2.12 -5.97
N ASN A 153 33.24 -1.06 -5.21
CA ASN A 153 34.02 0.08 -5.65
C ASN A 153 35.48 -0.34 -5.91
N THR A 154 36.04 0.14 -7.01
CA THR A 154 37.47 0.00 -7.34
C THR A 154 38.10 1.39 -7.49
N ASN A 155 39.37 1.45 -7.90
CA ASN A 155 40.02 2.72 -8.20
C ASN A 155 39.45 3.35 -9.48
N GLU A 156 39.04 2.49 -10.41
CA GLU A 156 38.56 2.83 -11.74
C GLU A 156 37.04 3.05 -11.77
N VAL A 157 36.28 2.35 -10.93
CA VAL A 157 34.81 2.33 -10.97
C VAL A 157 34.20 2.61 -9.60
N ARG A 158 33.29 3.58 -9.55
CA ARG A 158 32.49 3.91 -8.36
C ARG A 158 31.02 3.67 -8.62
N TRP A 159 30.34 3.12 -7.63
CA TRP A 159 28.92 2.75 -7.68
C TRP A 159 28.12 3.59 -6.69
N ALA A 160 26.93 3.97 -7.09
CA ALA A 160 25.92 4.60 -6.24
C ALA A 160 24.55 4.01 -6.59
N THR A 161 23.73 3.75 -5.57
CA THR A 161 22.43 3.12 -5.73
C THR A 161 21.41 3.76 -4.80
N VAL A 162 20.18 3.92 -5.26
CA VAL A 162 19.05 4.41 -4.46
C VAL A 162 17.87 3.48 -4.74
N PHE A 163 17.23 3.00 -3.68
CA PHE A 163 16.08 2.09 -3.77
C PHE A 163 14.93 2.68 -2.98
N LEU A 164 13.86 3.03 -3.69
CA LEU A 164 12.68 3.71 -3.14
C LEU A 164 11.41 2.96 -3.58
N PRO A 165 10.94 1.98 -2.78
CA PRO A 165 9.67 1.33 -3.04
C PRO A 165 8.51 2.35 -3.01
N ALA A 166 7.49 2.13 -3.84
CA ALA A 166 6.28 2.96 -3.83
C ALA A 166 5.38 2.70 -2.61
N GLU A 167 5.44 1.48 -2.07
CA GLU A 167 4.76 1.05 -0.84
C GLU A 167 5.80 0.50 0.16
N TRP A 168 5.49 -0.58 0.86
CA TRP A 168 6.44 -1.26 1.76
C TRP A 168 7.40 -2.20 1.03
N VAL A 169 6.98 -2.73 -0.12
CA VAL A 169 7.74 -3.71 -0.92
C VAL A 169 7.73 -3.28 -2.39
N SER A 170 8.73 -3.73 -3.15
CA SER A 170 8.88 -3.38 -4.56
C SER A 170 8.86 -4.59 -5.50
N GLY A 171 8.36 -4.40 -6.72
CA GLY A 171 8.58 -5.34 -7.84
C GLY A 171 9.94 -5.18 -8.49
N ASP A 172 10.69 -4.13 -8.11
CA ASP A 172 12.02 -3.85 -8.62
C ASP A 172 13.09 -4.46 -7.71
N ILE A 173 14.20 -4.88 -8.32
CA ILE A 173 15.40 -5.32 -7.61
C ILE A 173 16.65 -5.01 -8.42
N TYR A 174 17.76 -4.81 -7.72
CA TYR A 174 19.07 -4.70 -8.34
C TYR A 174 20.11 -5.50 -7.56
N ASN A 175 21.23 -5.77 -8.22
CA ASN A 175 22.41 -6.30 -7.55
C ASN A 175 23.67 -5.80 -8.26
N VAL A 176 24.72 -5.58 -7.49
CA VAL A 176 26.06 -5.26 -7.99
C VAL A 176 27.05 -6.11 -7.21
N VAL A 177 27.76 -7.00 -7.89
CA VAL A 177 28.63 -7.98 -7.24
C VAL A 177 29.91 -8.19 -8.03
N ARG A 178 31.03 -8.31 -7.31
CA ARG A 178 32.30 -8.71 -7.90
C ARG A 178 32.28 -10.22 -8.15
N ILE A 179 32.40 -10.63 -9.42
CA ILE A 179 32.34 -12.04 -9.83
C ILE A 179 33.69 -12.72 -9.60
N ASP A 180 34.79 -12.03 -9.90
CA ASP A 180 36.18 -12.46 -9.70
C ASP A 180 37.11 -11.24 -9.53
N GLU A 181 38.42 -11.41 -9.70
CA GLU A 181 39.40 -10.33 -9.60
C GLU A 181 39.25 -9.26 -10.70
N GLN A 182 38.65 -9.57 -11.85
CA GLN A 182 38.62 -8.71 -13.04
C GLN A 182 37.20 -8.29 -13.46
N HIS A 183 36.16 -8.96 -13.01
CA HIS A 183 34.81 -8.83 -13.52
C HIS A 183 33.82 -8.42 -12.43
N ILE A 184 32.98 -7.43 -12.73
CA ILE A 184 31.82 -7.05 -11.92
C ILE A 184 30.56 -7.35 -12.71
N GLY A 185 29.65 -8.11 -12.09
CA GLY A 185 28.32 -8.38 -12.59
C GLY A 185 27.32 -7.47 -11.90
N PHE A 186 26.42 -6.87 -12.67
CA PHE A 186 25.33 -6.09 -12.11
C PHE A 186 24.07 -6.18 -12.95
N TYR A 187 22.93 -6.00 -12.32
CA TYR A 187 21.66 -5.97 -13.02
C TYR A 187 20.62 -5.14 -12.28
N VAL A 188 19.60 -4.77 -13.04
CA VAL A 188 18.31 -4.28 -12.54
C VAL A 188 17.23 -5.16 -13.17
N ALA A 189 16.24 -5.54 -12.37
CA ALA A 189 15.09 -6.30 -12.81
C ALA A 189 13.80 -5.70 -12.24
N ASP A 190 12.73 -5.75 -13.04
CA ASP A 190 11.38 -5.32 -12.68
C ASP A 190 10.42 -6.47 -12.99
N VAL A 191 9.75 -6.95 -11.93
CA VAL A 191 8.78 -8.03 -11.98
C VAL A 191 7.37 -7.48 -12.19
N VAL A 192 6.61 -8.10 -13.09
CA VAL A 192 5.23 -7.70 -13.36
C VAL A 192 4.36 -7.69 -12.10
N GLY A 193 3.65 -6.59 -11.91
CA GLY A 193 2.72 -6.37 -10.79
C GLY A 193 3.30 -5.47 -9.72
N HIS A 194 2.68 -5.48 -8.54
CA HIS A 194 3.14 -4.73 -7.37
C HIS A 194 2.76 -5.46 -6.08
N GLY A 195 3.27 -4.99 -4.95
CA GLY A 195 3.00 -5.57 -3.64
C GLY A 195 3.75 -6.88 -3.38
N THR A 196 3.25 -7.67 -2.42
CA THR A 196 3.92 -8.86 -1.89
C THR A 196 4.28 -9.92 -2.93
N PRO A 197 3.39 -10.30 -3.88
CA PRO A 197 3.71 -11.33 -4.86
C PRO A 197 4.89 -10.96 -5.76
N ALA A 198 4.93 -9.70 -6.23
CA ALA A 198 6.04 -9.20 -7.05
C ALA A 198 7.35 -9.19 -6.24
N ALA A 199 7.30 -8.71 -5.00
CA ALA A 199 8.46 -8.69 -4.11
C ALA A 199 9.05 -10.08 -3.84
N LEU A 200 8.23 -11.10 -3.60
CA LEU A 200 8.70 -12.47 -3.44
C LEU A 200 9.39 -12.99 -4.71
N LEU A 201 8.84 -12.68 -5.88
CA LEU A 201 9.42 -13.08 -7.15
C LEU A 201 10.74 -12.33 -7.43
N THR A 202 10.93 -11.09 -6.95
CA THR A 202 12.25 -10.42 -7.04
C THR A 202 13.34 -11.18 -6.29
N ILE A 203 13.03 -11.72 -5.10
CA ILE A 203 13.98 -12.53 -4.31
C ILE A 203 14.33 -13.81 -5.07
N PHE A 204 13.33 -14.44 -5.70
CA PHE A 204 13.57 -15.59 -6.57
C PHE A 204 14.46 -15.22 -7.77
N VAL A 205 14.20 -14.11 -8.46
CA VAL A 205 15.03 -13.63 -9.58
C VAL A 205 16.48 -13.45 -9.12
N LYS A 206 16.70 -12.83 -7.95
CA LYS A 206 18.05 -12.67 -7.39
C LYS A 206 18.76 -13.99 -7.18
N GLN A 207 18.08 -14.99 -6.62
CA GLN A 207 18.66 -16.31 -6.36
C GLN A 207 18.84 -17.14 -7.64
N ALA A 208 17.92 -16.99 -8.59
CA ALA A 208 17.92 -17.73 -9.85
C ALA A 208 18.97 -17.18 -10.84
N LEU A 209 19.31 -15.89 -10.77
CA LEU A 209 20.30 -15.25 -11.62
C LEU A 209 21.71 -15.63 -11.18
N VAL A 210 22.29 -16.61 -11.88
CA VAL A 210 23.65 -17.11 -11.63
C VAL A 210 24.60 -16.53 -12.66
N MET A 211 25.62 -15.82 -12.17
CA MET A 211 26.61 -15.12 -12.99
C MET A 211 27.87 -15.96 -13.26
N ARG A 212 28.18 -16.91 -12.37
CA ARG A 212 29.32 -17.82 -12.49
C ARG A 212 28.99 -19.19 -11.94
N GLU A 213 29.70 -20.19 -12.44
CA GLU A 213 29.68 -21.56 -11.95
C GLU A 213 31.10 -21.98 -11.56
N THR A 214 31.24 -22.80 -10.54
CA THR A 214 32.54 -23.33 -10.09
C THR A 214 32.52 -24.84 -10.17
N ILE A 215 33.43 -25.41 -10.96
CA ILE A 215 33.55 -26.84 -11.23
C ILE A 215 35.02 -27.24 -11.06
N ASN A 216 35.31 -28.19 -10.16
CA ASN A 216 36.63 -28.80 -9.97
C ASN A 216 37.78 -27.77 -9.89
N ASN A 217 37.69 -26.79 -8.99
CA ASN A 217 38.63 -25.67 -8.79
C ASN A 217 38.76 -24.66 -9.94
N ASN A 218 38.08 -24.85 -11.06
CA ASN A 218 37.94 -23.83 -12.09
C ASN A 218 36.59 -23.12 -11.97
N TYR A 219 36.51 -21.88 -12.42
CA TYR A 219 35.25 -21.17 -12.53
C TYR A 219 35.00 -20.74 -13.97
N HIS A 220 33.73 -20.73 -14.35
CA HIS A 220 33.25 -20.24 -15.63
C HIS A 220 32.32 -19.06 -15.37
N ILE A 221 32.65 -17.92 -15.96
CA ILE A 221 31.80 -16.73 -15.94
C ILE A 221 30.90 -16.78 -17.16
N TYR A 222 29.60 -16.75 -16.93
CA TYR A 222 28.63 -16.77 -18.02
C TYR A 222 28.61 -15.41 -18.73
N SER A 223 28.48 -15.46 -20.05
CA SER A 223 28.20 -14.26 -20.85
C SER A 223 26.82 -13.70 -20.48
N PRO A 224 26.56 -12.39 -20.70
CA PRO A 224 25.26 -11.81 -20.40
C PRO A 224 24.07 -12.52 -21.05
N ALA A 225 24.23 -13.02 -22.28
CA ALA A 225 23.20 -13.79 -22.96
C ALA A 225 22.91 -15.14 -22.27
N GLU A 226 23.96 -15.82 -21.79
CA GLU A 226 23.81 -17.08 -21.04
C GLU A 226 23.14 -16.85 -19.69
N VAL A 227 23.51 -15.79 -18.97
CA VAL A 227 22.85 -15.41 -17.70
C VAL A 227 21.35 -15.22 -17.90
N MET A 228 20.96 -14.44 -18.91
CA MET A 228 19.55 -14.19 -19.22
C MET A 228 18.81 -15.45 -19.67
N LYS A 229 19.44 -16.28 -20.50
CA LYS A 229 18.87 -17.57 -20.94
C LYS A 229 18.66 -18.52 -19.76
N ASN A 230 19.64 -18.64 -18.89
CA ASN A 230 19.58 -19.51 -17.71
C ASN A 230 18.51 -19.02 -16.72
N LEU A 231 18.41 -17.70 -16.51
CA LEU A 231 17.36 -17.11 -15.70
C LEU A 231 15.97 -17.44 -16.28
N ASN A 232 15.77 -17.24 -17.58
CA ASN A 232 14.50 -17.55 -18.24
C ASN A 232 14.12 -19.03 -18.09
N VAL A 233 15.06 -19.95 -18.30
CA VAL A 233 14.82 -21.40 -18.11
C VAL A 233 14.39 -21.70 -16.66
N ARG A 234 15.06 -21.09 -15.67
CA ARG A 234 14.74 -21.28 -14.25
C ARG A 234 13.37 -20.70 -13.88
N MET A 235 13.02 -19.53 -14.42
CA MET A 235 11.70 -18.92 -14.23
C MET A 235 10.60 -19.78 -14.86
N ALA A 236 10.79 -20.21 -16.11
CA ALA A 236 9.82 -21.06 -16.82
C ALA A 236 9.61 -22.41 -16.11
N ALA A 237 10.66 -22.97 -15.50
CA ALA A 237 10.58 -24.21 -14.74
C ALA A 237 9.70 -24.12 -13.48
N GLN A 238 9.51 -22.93 -12.90
CA GLN A 238 8.65 -22.76 -11.72
C GLN A 238 7.16 -22.92 -12.01
N LYS A 239 6.74 -22.90 -13.29
CA LYS A 239 5.33 -23.02 -13.71
C LYS A 239 4.41 -22.09 -12.91
N LEU A 240 4.84 -20.85 -12.73
CA LEU A 240 4.10 -19.84 -11.96
C LEU A 240 2.71 -19.63 -12.58
N SER A 241 1.70 -19.51 -11.71
CA SER A 241 0.32 -19.25 -12.12
C SER A 241 0.11 -17.76 -12.42
N GLY A 242 -0.68 -17.47 -13.46
CA GLY A 242 -0.80 -16.10 -14.00
C GLY A 242 0.43 -15.74 -14.83
N TYR A 243 0.27 -14.83 -15.78
CA TYR A 243 1.30 -14.39 -16.72
C TYR A 243 2.42 -13.60 -15.99
N GLN A 244 3.16 -14.26 -15.10
CA GLN A 244 4.26 -13.69 -14.34
C GLN A 244 5.52 -13.70 -15.19
N PHE A 245 6.10 -12.53 -15.38
CA PHE A 245 7.36 -12.32 -16.07
C PHE A 245 8.15 -11.22 -15.37
N ALA A 246 9.43 -11.16 -15.66
CA ALA A 246 10.30 -10.09 -15.20
C ALA A 246 11.05 -9.54 -16.42
N THR A 247 11.20 -8.22 -16.45
CA THR A 247 12.18 -7.58 -17.33
C THR A 247 13.49 -7.48 -16.57
N CYS A 248 14.61 -7.71 -17.24
CA CYS A 248 15.92 -7.65 -16.59
C CYS A 248 16.99 -7.18 -17.58
N CYS A 249 17.89 -6.34 -17.09
CA CYS A 249 19.09 -5.92 -17.80
C CYS A 249 20.29 -6.35 -16.98
N TYR A 250 21.06 -7.31 -17.49
CA TYR A 250 22.30 -7.79 -16.87
C TYR A 250 23.51 -7.30 -17.65
N CYS A 251 24.52 -6.89 -16.90
CA CYS A 251 25.75 -6.28 -17.37
C CYS A 251 26.96 -6.97 -16.73
N LEU A 252 27.97 -7.23 -17.55
CA LEU A 252 29.27 -7.76 -17.17
C LEU A 252 30.35 -6.75 -17.55
N LEU A 253 31.03 -6.21 -16.55
CA LEU A 253 32.09 -5.21 -16.70
C LEU A 253 33.45 -5.83 -16.41
N ASP A 254 34.37 -5.73 -17.36
CA ASP A 254 35.79 -5.97 -17.13
C ASP A 254 36.44 -4.69 -16.57
N ILE A 255 36.96 -4.77 -15.35
CA ILE A 255 37.53 -3.63 -14.59
C ILE A 255 38.87 -3.18 -15.20
N LYS A 256 39.64 -4.09 -15.82
CA LYS A 256 40.95 -3.75 -16.39
C LYS A 256 40.82 -3.06 -17.74
N THR A 257 39.91 -3.54 -18.58
CA THR A 257 39.70 -3.00 -19.93
C THR A 257 38.62 -1.94 -19.98
N LEU A 258 37.80 -1.83 -18.92
CA LEU A 258 36.58 -1.02 -18.84
C LEU A 258 35.55 -1.35 -19.92
N GLN A 259 35.61 -2.57 -20.47
CA GLN A 259 34.63 -3.05 -21.43
C GLN A 259 33.38 -3.58 -20.73
N LEU A 260 32.22 -3.07 -21.16
CA LEU A 260 30.91 -3.50 -20.67
C LEU A 260 30.21 -4.33 -21.74
N THR A 261 29.85 -5.57 -21.40
CA THR A 261 28.94 -6.40 -22.20
C THR A 261 27.61 -6.51 -21.46
N PHE A 262 26.49 -6.37 -22.16
CA PHE A 262 25.17 -6.45 -21.53
C PHE A 262 24.17 -7.23 -22.37
N ALA A 263 23.14 -7.74 -21.71
CA ALA A 263 21.97 -8.34 -22.32
C ALA A 263 20.72 -7.88 -21.56
N ARG A 264 19.62 -7.66 -22.30
CA ARG A 264 18.32 -7.27 -21.74
C ARG A 264 17.22 -8.16 -22.32
N ALA A 265 16.24 -8.50 -21.50
CA ALA A 265 15.04 -9.24 -21.91
C ALA A 265 13.83 -8.81 -21.10
#